data_AF-G4HG13-F1
#
_entry.id   AF-G4HG13-F1
#
_cell.length_a   1.000
_cell.length_b   1.000
_cell.length_c   1.000
_cell.angle_alpha   90.00
_cell.angle_beta   90.00
_cell.angle_gamma   90.00
#
_symmetry.space_group_name_H-M   'P 1'
#
loop_
_entity.id
_entity.type
_entity.pdbx_description
1 polymer ?
#
loop_
_entity_poly.entity_id
_entity_poly.type
_entity_poly.pdbx_seq_one_letter_code
_entity_poly.pdbx_strand_id
1 'polypeptide(L)'
;MVSPDGLKLAFIAPFEFELSGEIWLYDHTRNNTNKILSSDDFPSDLSPKRVYWLDDAHLLISTGNKYGTIPSTRQLFVYSLNSENMQEKYAVQETQHIASITLQEALIQLKIETYDNNFMEITGTQNVNFPVSKFLE
;
A
#
# COMPACT_ATOMS: atom_id res chain seq x y z
N MET A 1 0.37 3.85 -11.03
CA MET A 1 1.55 4.72 -10.88
C MET A 1 2.68 4.24 -11.77
N VAL A 2 3.34 5.16 -12.45
CA VAL A 2 4.51 4.88 -13.28
C VAL A 2 5.75 4.71 -12.38
N SER A 3 6.63 3.76 -12.70
CA SER A 3 7.91 3.55 -12.02
C SER A 3 8.86 4.75 -12.19
N PRO A 4 9.87 4.91 -11.32
CA PRO A 4 10.83 6.01 -11.43
C PRO A 4 11.56 6.05 -12.79
N ASP A 5 11.92 4.89 -13.34
CA ASP A 5 12.51 4.75 -14.69
C ASP A 5 11.53 5.04 -15.85
N GLY A 6 10.23 5.17 -15.59
CA GLY A 6 9.21 5.39 -16.62
C GLY A 6 8.80 4.15 -17.42
N LEU A 7 9.37 2.97 -17.14
CA LEU A 7 9.20 1.77 -17.97
C LEU A 7 8.06 0.86 -17.54
N LYS A 8 7.55 1.03 -16.31
CA LYS A 8 6.53 0.15 -15.74
C LYS A 8 5.38 0.95 -15.16
N LEU A 9 4.19 0.38 -15.17
CA LEU A 9 2.98 0.94 -14.58
C LEU A 9 2.35 -0.09 -13.65
N ALA A 10 2.34 0.20 -12.35
CA ALA A 10 1.63 -0.59 -11.35
C ALA A 10 0.24 0.02 -11.10
N PHE A 11 -0.82 -0.78 -11.08
CA PHE A 11 -2.18 -0.31 -10.85
C PHE A 11 -3.03 -1.36 -10.13
N ILE A 12 -4.13 -0.91 -9.53
CA ILE A 12 -5.08 -1.77 -8.84
C ILE A 12 -6.29 -1.96 -9.75
N ALA A 13 -6.67 -3.22 -10.01
CA ALA A 13 -7.87 -3.56 -10.77
C ALA A 13 -8.48 -4.88 -10.27
N PRO A 14 -9.82 -5.01 -10.20
CA PRO A 14 -10.80 -3.94 -10.36
C PRO A 14 -10.68 -2.89 -9.24
N PHE A 15 -11.09 -1.65 -9.52
CA PHE A 15 -11.17 -0.59 -8.52
C PHE A 15 -12.63 -0.24 -8.27
N GLU A 16 -13.36 -1.19 -7.69
CA GLU A 16 -14.78 -1.04 -7.38
C GLU A 16 -15.03 -1.17 -5.87
N PHE A 17 -16.09 -0.51 -5.40
CA PHE A 17 -16.50 -0.59 -4.00
C PHE A 17 -16.84 -2.04 -3.64
N GLU A 18 -16.29 -2.53 -2.53
CA GLU A 18 -16.48 -3.90 -2.00
C GLU A 18 -15.97 -5.06 -2.86
N LEU A 19 -15.23 -4.79 -3.94
CA LEU A 19 -14.44 -5.81 -4.64
C LEU A 19 -13.00 -5.83 -4.14
N SER A 20 -12.44 -7.03 -4.03
CA SER A 20 -11.00 -7.17 -3.78
C SER A 20 -10.25 -6.70 -5.02
N GLY A 21 -9.54 -5.58 -4.88
CA GLY A 21 -8.57 -5.17 -5.89
C GLY A 21 -7.40 -6.14 -5.97
N GLU A 22 -6.87 -6.32 -7.17
CA GLU A 22 -5.63 -7.04 -7.45
C GLU A 22 -4.57 -6.04 -7.92
N ILE A 23 -3.29 -6.36 -7.80
CA ILE A 23 -2.21 -5.50 -8.30
C ILE A 23 -1.70 -6.04 -9.63
N TRP A 24 -1.74 -5.18 -10.63
CA TRP A 24 -1.32 -5.44 -11.99
C TRP A 24 -0.10 -4.59 -12.35
N LEU A 25 0.75 -5.13 -13.21
CA LEU A 25 1.95 -4.51 -13.72
C LEU A 25 1.92 -4.53 -15.25
N TYR A 26 1.97 -3.36 -15.87
CA TYR A 26 2.30 -3.21 -17.28
C TYR A 26 3.79 -2.90 -17.42
N ASP A 27 4.51 -3.67 -18.23
CA ASP A 27 5.91 -3.44 -18.60
C ASP A 27 5.98 -2.98 -20.06
N HIS A 28 6.40 -1.73 -20.26
CA HIS A 28 6.48 -1.11 -21.57
C HIS A 28 7.53 -1.79 -22.46
N THR A 29 8.62 -2.29 -21.88
CA THR A 29 9.74 -2.90 -22.64
C THR A 29 9.34 -4.24 -23.24
N ARG A 30 8.46 -4.98 -22.57
CA ARG A 30 7.95 -6.29 -22.99
C ARG A 30 6.58 -6.22 -23.66
N ASN A 31 5.96 -5.03 -23.62
CA ASN A 31 4.59 -4.79 -24.05
C ASN A 31 3.61 -5.83 -23.47
N ASN A 32 3.71 -6.10 -22.17
CA ASN A 32 2.86 -7.08 -21.50
C ASN A 32 2.24 -6.50 -20.23
N THR A 33 1.08 -7.05 -19.87
CA THR A 33 0.36 -6.72 -18.64
C THR A 33 0.14 -8.01 -17.88
N ASN A 34 0.66 -8.10 -16.66
CA ASN A 34 0.52 -9.28 -15.81
C ASN A 34 -0.06 -8.88 -14.46
N LYS A 35 -0.82 -9.80 -13.87
CA LYS A 35 -1.18 -9.72 -12.46
C LYS A 35 0.04 -10.15 -11.64
N ILE A 36 0.43 -9.32 -10.68
CA ILE A 36 1.58 -9.60 -9.81
C ILE A 36 1.15 -9.98 -8.39
N LEU A 37 -0.03 -9.52 -7.95
CA LEU A 37 -0.66 -9.95 -6.71
C LEU A 37 -2.17 -10.07 -6.92
N SER A 38 -2.73 -11.21 -6.53
CA SER A 38 -4.16 -11.52 -6.50
C SER A 38 -4.78 -11.13 -5.17
N SER A 39 -6.11 -11.22 -5.06
CA SER A 39 -6.81 -11.01 -3.79
C SER A 39 -6.36 -11.96 -2.68
N ASP A 40 -5.94 -13.16 -3.05
CA ASP A 40 -5.62 -14.25 -2.12
C ASP A 40 -4.21 -14.10 -1.52
N ASP A 41 -3.40 -13.20 -2.08
CA ASP A 41 -2.09 -12.84 -1.55
C ASP A 41 -2.20 -11.88 -0.35
N PHE A 42 -3.40 -11.33 -0.08
CA PHE A 42 -3.67 -10.48 1.07
C PHE A 42 -4.45 -11.23 2.16
N PRO A 43 -4.36 -10.82 3.43
CA PRO A 43 -5.25 -11.34 4.47
C PRO A 43 -6.73 -11.22 4.07
N SER A 44 -7.55 -12.21 4.45
CA SER A 44 -8.90 -12.42 3.90
C SER A 44 -9.87 -11.23 4.05
N ASP A 45 -9.65 -10.39 5.04
CA ASP A 45 -10.43 -9.20 5.38
C ASP A 45 -9.87 -7.91 4.77
N LEU A 46 -8.75 -7.99 4.05
CA LEU A 46 -8.02 -6.86 3.50
C LEU A 46 -8.01 -6.84 1.98
N SER A 47 -7.82 -5.64 1.45
CA SER A 47 -7.64 -5.40 0.02
C SER A 47 -6.63 -4.26 -0.17
N PRO A 48 -5.81 -4.31 -1.23
CA PRO A 48 -4.92 -3.22 -1.57
C PRO A 48 -5.73 -1.94 -1.85
N LYS A 49 -5.31 -0.83 -1.24
CA LYS A 49 -5.96 0.49 -1.40
C LYS A 49 -5.12 1.46 -2.21
N ARG A 50 -3.80 1.39 -2.06
CA ARG A 50 -2.84 2.21 -2.80
C ARG A 50 -1.57 1.40 -3.06
N VAL A 51 -0.92 1.73 -4.17
CA VAL A 51 0.36 1.17 -4.58
C VAL A 51 1.29 2.32 -4.93
N TYR A 52 2.51 2.26 -4.42
CA TYR A 52 3.55 3.23 -4.70
C TYR A 52 4.85 2.55 -5.11
N TRP A 53 5.66 3.20 -5.92
CA TRP A 53 7.02 2.74 -6.20
C TRP A 53 7.98 3.27 -5.15
N LEU A 54 8.79 2.38 -4.57
CA LEU A 54 9.92 2.76 -3.70
C LEU A 54 11.20 2.94 -4.52
N ASP A 55 11.37 2.13 -5.56
CA ASP A 55 12.41 2.19 -6.58
C ASP A 55 11.89 1.50 -7.86
N ASP A 56 12.76 1.10 -8.79
CA ASP A 56 12.36 0.44 -10.05
C ASP A 56 11.96 -1.05 -9.91
N ALA A 57 12.11 -1.63 -8.72
CA ALA A 57 11.92 -3.05 -8.43
C ALA A 57 11.01 -3.33 -7.21
N HIS A 58 10.65 -2.33 -6.42
CA HIS A 58 9.89 -2.50 -5.18
C HIS A 58 8.64 -1.62 -5.13
N LEU A 59 7.53 -2.22 -4.73
CA LEU A 59 6.25 -1.57 -4.52
C LEU A 59 5.93 -1.48 -3.02
N LEU A 60 5.59 -0.29 -2.54
CA LEU A 60 4.92 -0.09 -1.27
C LEU A 60 3.41 -0.21 -1.48
N ILE A 61 2.78 -1.12 -0.75
CA ILE A 61 1.36 -1.42 -0.86
C ILE A 61 0.70 -1.12 0.48
N SER A 62 -0.34 -0.30 0.46
CA SER A 62 -1.17 -0.09 1.64
C SER A 62 -2.44 -0.92 1.54
N THR A 63 -2.77 -1.68 2.58
CA THR A 63 -4.01 -2.45 2.65
C THR A 63 -5.01 -1.79 3.58
N GLY A 64 -6.29 -2.03 3.35
CA GLY A 64 -7.36 -1.70 4.28
C GLY A 64 -8.52 -2.67 4.13
N ASN A 65 -9.54 -2.53 4.96
CA ASN A 65 -10.67 -3.45 4.99
C ASN A 65 -11.29 -3.59 3.60
N LYS A 66 -11.61 -4.82 3.24
CA LYS A 66 -12.30 -5.16 2.00
C LYS A 66 -13.72 -4.57 1.98
N TYR A 67 -14.38 -4.58 3.13
CA TYR A 67 -15.76 -4.12 3.32
C TYR A 67 -15.85 -3.02 4.37
N GLY A 68 -16.93 -2.24 4.30
CA GLY A 68 -17.25 -1.22 5.29
C GLY A 68 -16.83 0.20 4.88
N THR A 69 -17.37 1.18 5.61
CA THR A 69 -17.21 2.61 5.34
C THR A 69 -16.15 3.28 6.21
N ILE A 70 -15.62 2.56 7.21
CA ILE A 70 -14.63 3.08 8.15
C ILE A 70 -13.23 3.04 7.51
N PRO A 71 -12.48 4.16 7.50
CA PRO A 71 -11.10 4.21 7.06
C PRO A 71 -10.26 3.17 7.81
N SER A 72 -9.55 2.32 7.05
CA SER A 72 -8.95 1.11 7.61
C SER A 72 -7.57 0.80 7.05
N THR A 73 -6.93 1.80 6.42
CA THR A 73 -5.52 1.64 6.03
C THR A 73 -4.66 1.50 7.28
N ARG A 74 -4.14 0.29 7.52
CA ARG A 74 -3.44 -0.03 8.77
C ARG A 74 -2.08 -0.69 8.57
N GLN A 75 -1.89 -1.37 7.45
CA GLN A 75 -0.66 -2.09 7.15
C GLN A 75 -0.04 -1.59 5.86
N LEU A 76 1.29 -1.64 5.85
CA LEU A 76 2.14 -1.38 4.70
C LEU A 76 2.98 -2.62 4.42
N PHE A 77 2.91 -3.06 3.18
CA PHE A 77 3.67 -4.18 2.65
C PHE A 77 4.66 -3.66 1.62
N VAL A 78 5.78 -4.37 1.47
CA VAL A 78 6.69 -4.20 0.34
C VAL A 78 6.65 -5.46 -0.49
N TYR A 79 6.40 -5.29 -1.78
CA TYR A 79 6.50 -6.35 -2.78
C TYR A 79 7.73 -6.13 -3.64
N SER A 80 8.57 -7.15 -3.78
CA SER A 80 9.73 -7.12 -4.68
C SER A 80 9.41 -7.82 -5.99
N LEU A 81 9.60 -7.12 -7.11
CA LEU A 81 9.46 -7.70 -8.45
C LEU A 81 10.54 -8.75 -8.74
N ASN A 82 11.69 -8.68 -8.06
CA ASN A 82 12.82 -9.58 -8.32
C ASN A 82 12.65 -10.93 -7.62
N SER A 83 12.17 -10.92 -6.37
CA SER A 83 11.96 -12.15 -5.59
C SER A 83 10.51 -12.64 -5.60
N GLU A 84 9.60 -11.86 -6.21
CA GLU A 84 8.15 -12.11 -6.23
C GLU A 84 7.58 -12.35 -4.82
N ASN A 85 8.13 -11.65 -3.83
CA ASN A 85 7.78 -11.82 -2.42
C ASN A 85 7.18 -10.53 -1.85
N MET A 86 6.11 -10.68 -1.06
CA MET A 86 5.50 -9.61 -0.29
C MET A 86 5.79 -9.79 1.21
N GLN A 87 6.25 -8.71 1.85
CA GLN A 87 6.53 -8.69 3.29
C GLN A 87 5.83 -7.49 3.95
N GLU A 88 5.20 -7.72 5.10
CA GLU A 88 4.74 -6.63 5.97
C GLU A 88 5.94 -5.89 6.57
N LYS A 89 5.98 -4.56 6.39
CA LYS A 89 7.06 -3.71 6.93
C LYS A 89 6.59 -2.80 8.05
N TYR A 90 5.29 -2.49 8.09
CA TYR A 90 4.75 -1.59 9.11
C TYR A 90 3.26 -1.82 9.32
N ALA A 91 2.83 -1.78 10.58
CA ALA A 91 1.44 -1.82 10.99
C ALA A 91 1.19 -0.81 12.11
N VAL A 92 0.02 -0.16 12.10
CA VAL A 92 -0.47 0.66 13.20
C VAL A 92 -1.44 -0.11 14.09
N GLN A 93 -1.75 0.43 15.27
CA GLN A 93 -2.70 -0.19 16.19
C GLN A 93 -4.12 -0.19 15.63
N GLU A 94 -5.02 -0.98 16.23
CA GLU A 94 -6.41 -1.08 15.79
C GLU A 94 -7.13 0.27 15.85
N THR A 95 -6.95 1.08 16.90
CA THR A 95 -7.56 2.41 16.96
C THR A 95 -6.89 3.43 16.04
N GLN A 96 -5.90 3.04 15.24
CA GLN A 96 -5.14 3.93 14.37
C GLN A 96 -5.41 3.66 12.88
N HIS A 97 -5.20 4.72 12.09
CA HIS A 97 -5.36 4.71 10.65
C HIS A 97 -4.24 5.53 10.00
N ILE A 98 -3.64 5.00 8.93
CA ILE A 98 -2.68 5.72 8.08
C ILE A 98 -3.48 6.60 7.11
N ALA A 99 -3.77 7.83 7.54
CA ALA A 99 -4.58 8.80 6.79
C ALA A 99 -3.90 9.27 5.49
N SER A 100 -2.57 9.41 5.51
CA SER A 100 -1.81 9.77 4.30
C SER A 100 -0.44 9.10 4.26
N ILE A 101 -0.02 8.76 3.05
CA ILE A 101 1.30 8.23 2.72
C ILE A 101 1.88 9.16 1.67
N THR A 102 3.00 9.80 1.98
CA THR A 102 3.73 10.66 1.05
C THR A 102 5.12 10.10 0.86
N LEU A 103 5.55 9.99 -0.39
CA LEU A 103 6.91 9.63 -0.76
C LEU A 103 7.63 10.89 -1.24
N GLN A 104 8.76 11.20 -0.60
CA GLN A 104 9.63 12.30 -1.01
C GLN A 104 11.06 11.79 -1.02
N GLU A 105 11.66 11.74 -2.20
CA GLU A 105 13.01 11.24 -2.42
C GLU A 105 13.20 9.84 -1.79
N ALA A 106 13.98 9.77 -0.70
CA ALA A 106 14.27 8.55 0.05
C ALA A 106 13.50 8.46 1.38
N LEU A 107 12.39 9.18 1.53
CA LEU A 107 11.60 9.27 2.77
C LEU A 107 10.14 8.89 2.54
N ILE A 108 9.62 7.99 3.38
CA ILE A 108 8.21 7.67 3.55
C ILE A 108 7.69 8.47 4.73
N GLN A 109 6.74 9.36 4.48
CA GLN A 109 6.07 10.15 5.51
C GLN A 109 4.64 9.64 5.69
N LEU A 110 4.30 9.24 6.91
CA LEU A 110 2.96 8.78 7.26
C LEU A 110 2.30 9.79 8.20
N LYS A 111 1.07 10.18 7.88
CA LYS A 111 0.16 10.81 8.85
C LYS A 111 -0.71 9.71 9.42
N ILE A 112 -0.66 9.52 10.73
CA ILE A 112 -1.44 8.51 11.44
C ILE A 112 -2.43 9.22 12.35
N GLU A 113 -3.70 8.87 12.22
CA GLU A 113 -4.81 9.37 13.04
C GLU A 113 -5.23 8.27 14.02
N THR A 114 -5.43 8.64 15.28
CA THR A 114 -5.97 7.76 16.32
C THR A 114 -7.43 8.13 16.52
N TYR A 115 -8.32 7.15 16.49
CA TYR A 115 -9.74 7.30 16.73
C TYR A 115 -10.12 6.92 18.17
N ASP A 116 -11.27 7.41 18.62
CA ASP A 116 -11.92 6.86 19.81
C ASP A 116 -12.41 5.42 19.57
N ASN A 117 -12.85 4.74 20.64
CA ASN A 117 -13.26 3.33 20.56
C ASN A 117 -14.47 3.10 19.65
N ASN A 118 -15.23 4.14 19.32
CA ASN A 118 -16.38 4.06 18.42
C ASN A 118 -16.05 4.44 16.97
N PHE A 119 -14.80 4.80 16.66
CA PHE A 119 -14.38 5.29 15.35
C PHE A 119 -15.17 6.52 14.85
N MET A 120 -15.63 7.36 15.78
CA MET A 120 -16.43 8.56 15.50
C MET A 120 -15.59 9.83 15.51
N GLU A 121 -14.56 9.90 16.36
CA GLU A 121 -13.75 11.11 16.54
C GLU A 121 -12.26 10.79 16.47
N ILE A 122 -11.49 11.68 15.83
CA ILE A 122 -10.03 11.64 15.85
C ILE A 122 -9.57 12.24 17.18
N THR A 123 -8.96 11.41 18.03
CA THR A 123 -8.43 11.79 19.34
C THR A 123 -6.95 12.19 19.31
N GLY A 124 -6.25 11.85 18.22
CA GLY A 124 -4.84 12.18 18.07
C GLY A 124 -4.35 12.12 16.62
N THR A 125 -3.27 12.84 16.34
CA THR A 125 -2.58 12.78 15.05
C THR A 125 -1.08 12.79 15.29
N GLN A 126 -0.38 11.87 14.64
CA GLN A 126 1.08 11.80 14.65
C GLN A 126 1.61 11.75 13.22
N ASN A 127 2.79 12.33 13.01
CA ASN A 127 3.53 12.19 11.76
C ASN A 127 4.78 11.37 12.05
N VAL A 128 4.99 10.30 11.28
CA VAL A 128 6.17 9.44 11.38
C VAL A 128 6.87 9.39 10.04
N ASN A 129 8.20 9.38 10.09
CA ASN A 129 9.04 9.39 8.90
C ASN A 129 9.95 8.17 8.93
N PHE A 130 10.05 7.46 7.81
CA PHE A 130 10.93 6.33 7.64
C PHE A 130 11.80 6.52 6.41
N PRO A 131 13.12 6.30 6.47
CA PRO A 131 13.90 6.20 5.25
C PRO A 131 13.39 5.00 4.44
N VAL A 132 13.32 5.14 3.12
CA VAL A 132 12.91 4.06 2.20
C VAL A 132 13.77 2.82 2.40
N SER A 133 15.07 2.98 2.69
CA SER A 133 15.99 1.87 2.96
C SER A 133 15.48 0.94 4.06
N LYS A 134 14.84 1.46 5.11
CA LYS A 134 14.28 0.64 6.20
C LYS A 134 13.15 -0.28 5.73
N PHE A 135 12.45 0.09 4.67
CA PHE A 135 11.40 -0.72 4.06
C PHE A 135 11.97 -1.71 3.03
N LEU A 136 13.23 -1.56 2.62
CA LEU A 136 13.90 -2.43 1.65
C LEU A 136 14.86 -3.45 2.31
N GLU A 137 15.20 -3.27 3.58
CA GLU A 137 15.89 -4.26 4.44
C GLU A 137 15.05 -5.52 4.66
#